data_AF-A0A1R2AYQ9-F1
#
_entry.id   AF-A0A1R2AYQ9-F1
#
_cell.length_a   1.000
_cell.length_b   1.000
_cell.length_c   1.000
_cell.angle_alpha   90.00
_cell.angle_beta   90.00
_cell.angle_gamma   90.00
#
_symmetry.space_group_name_H-M   'P 1'
#
loop_
_entity.id
_entity.type
_entity.pdbx_description
1 polymer ?
#
loop_
_entity_poly.entity_id
_entity_poly.type
_entity_poly.pdbx_seq_one_letter_code
_entity_poly.pdbx_strand_id
1 'polypeptide(L)'
;MNKKHKQPTKGELLGILKQQGIEKDLKANMRSKLFSKIQGNKNQPLDLDSRVISSLILNHMTTEGFKYSVSVFVPECGENMSFLSALELAEHFKLDSAGNGSILQFILANYNFLTTKPHKKDSSTQALSPSPTRDLENKLIELDKNFALKKSLERPETEEKILKIQRDCEARMKAEVQEHVKRIRESEIVSLKLEESNKYQQLLQKYKDDNEKYYQRELDALRTKEKKLQNQFRAKEQELEHKSYIQRQEYLQDVQSNNDKLSELRKKLDLELEEAEMCKRVWEGRVNEYETKIKELDLSKKEISLKINEEFLKCKLEFEQKFEEEKRQIASEKIEIEGIKRTWNLDSDRLRNSEDRLEVYSYQLNKLTEENMSLKTKNYNQEKDLDQLRCELKILSESQNRLINELGLRDHELQVMREEFESFKQIYEELKDRMARIKIEHDIEIDKYKKEINENTGKTFVSSYLQDRKVYWNKLHKEEIDLKKDMMDMIKPGPLYSVRAALEQVRKTDMKNENQEKQEKQNKPQIVAKTQFAKQDYSDSESI
;
A
#
# COMPACT_ATOMS: atom_id res chain seq x y z
N MET A 1 12.60 17.82 -10.98
CA MET A 1 13.21 18.13 -9.67
C MET A 1 12.75 19.52 -9.22
N ASN A 2 11.75 19.57 -8.35
CA ASN A 2 11.15 20.80 -7.83
C ASN A 2 12.04 21.43 -6.75
N LYS A 3 12.81 22.46 -7.08
CA LYS A 3 13.38 23.37 -6.08
C LYS A 3 12.32 24.42 -5.75
N LYS A 4 11.52 24.14 -4.71
CA LYS A 4 10.69 25.17 -4.05
C LYS A 4 11.62 26.31 -3.63
N HIS A 5 11.42 27.50 -4.19
CA HIS A 5 12.02 28.73 -3.67
C HIS A 5 11.50 28.93 -2.24
N LYS A 6 12.30 28.50 -1.26
CA LYS A 6 12.14 28.88 0.13
C LYS A 6 12.35 30.38 0.19
N GLN A 7 11.32 31.13 0.60
CA GLN A 7 11.51 32.54 0.93
C GLN A 7 12.60 32.63 2.01
N PRO A 8 13.60 33.52 1.82
CA PRO A 8 14.68 33.65 2.79
C PRO A 8 14.06 34.07 4.11
N THR A 9 14.39 33.31 5.16
CA THR A 9 13.93 33.62 6.50
C THR A 9 14.49 34.97 6.92
N LYS A 10 13.79 35.69 7.80
CA LYS A 10 14.18 37.04 8.27
C LYS A 10 15.64 37.12 8.74
N GLY A 11 16.20 36.02 9.25
CA GLY A 11 17.61 35.90 9.62
C GLY A 11 18.58 35.86 8.44
N GLU A 12 18.22 35.21 7.33
CA GLU A 12 19.05 35.14 6.12
C GLU A 12 19.07 36.48 5.39
N LEU A 13 17.93 37.17 5.31
CA LEU A 13 17.87 38.54 4.79
C LEU A 13 18.70 39.52 5.64
N LEU A 14 18.66 39.39 6.97
CA LEU A 14 19.48 40.20 7.87
C LEU A 14 20.97 39.89 7.70
N GLY A 15 21.33 38.63 7.44
CA GLY A 15 22.70 38.21 7.14
C GLY A 15 23.22 38.81 5.83
N ILE A 16 22.40 38.78 4.77
CA ILE A 16 22.73 39.39 3.46
C ILE A 16 22.87 40.91 3.60
N LEU A 17 21.97 41.58 4.31
CA LEU A 17 22.03 43.03 4.57
C LEU A 17 23.25 43.44 5.41
N LYS A 18 23.73 42.57 6.31
CA LYS A 18 24.99 42.76 7.04
C LYS A 18 26.21 42.57 6.15
N GLN A 19 26.22 41.52 5.33
CA GLN A 19 27.34 41.24 4.42
C GLN A 19 27.49 42.30 3.33
N GLN A 20 26.39 42.84 2.83
CA GLN A 20 26.38 43.91 1.82
C GLN A 20 26.67 45.30 2.40
N GLY A 21 26.91 45.45 3.71
CA GLY A 21 27.21 46.74 4.34
C GLY A 21 26.00 47.69 4.52
N ILE A 22 24.85 47.34 3.94
CA ILE A 22 23.62 48.15 3.95
C ILE A 22 23.14 48.44 5.37
N GLU A 23 23.31 47.52 6.33
CA GLU A 23 22.96 47.81 7.73
C GLU A 23 23.81 48.95 8.33
N LYS A 24 25.11 49.00 7.98
CA LYS A 24 26.00 50.07 8.46
C LYS A 24 25.62 51.40 7.83
N ASP A 25 25.32 51.40 6.54
CA ASP A 25 24.89 52.60 5.82
C ASP A 25 23.53 53.10 6.33
N LEU A 26 22.59 52.20 6.57
CA LEU A 26 21.28 52.55 7.14
C LEU A 26 21.42 53.10 8.56
N LYS A 27 22.28 52.50 9.40
CA LYS A 27 22.59 53.03 10.74
C LYS A 27 23.28 54.38 10.68
N ALA A 28 24.21 54.58 9.74
CA ALA A 28 24.87 55.87 9.55
C ALA A 28 23.88 56.95 9.09
N ASN A 29 22.99 56.61 8.16
CA ASN A 29 21.96 57.50 7.63
C ASN A 29 20.88 57.81 8.68
N MET A 30 20.49 56.84 9.49
CA MET A 30 19.60 57.05 10.65
C MET A 30 20.26 57.89 11.73
N ARG A 31 21.56 57.67 12.02
CA ARG A 31 22.32 58.53 12.93
C ARG A 31 22.38 59.97 12.41
N SER A 32 22.68 60.17 11.13
CA SER A 32 22.69 61.50 10.50
C SER A 32 21.31 62.18 10.55
N LYS A 33 20.22 61.44 10.31
CA LYS A 33 18.84 61.94 10.44
C LYS A 33 18.40 62.21 11.89
N LEU A 34 18.92 61.46 12.86
CA LEU A 34 18.69 61.70 14.28
C LEU A 34 19.51 62.90 14.76
N PHE A 35 20.76 63.02 14.34
CA PHE A 35 21.61 64.18 14.64
C PHE A 35 21.02 65.47 14.09
N SER A 36 20.52 65.48 12.84
CA SER A 36 19.87 66.66 12.27
C SER A 36 18.54 67.02 12.96
N LYS A 37 17.80 66.02 13.48
CA LYS A 37 16.60 66.27 14.29
C LYS A 37 16.90 66.73 15.72
N ILE A 38 17.95 66.22 16.35
CA ILE A 38 18.36 66.59 17.71
C ILE A 38 19.05 67.97 17.73
N GLN A 39 19.81 68.32 16.69
CA GLN A 39 20.42 69.65 16.54
C GLN A 39 19.40 70.75 16.21
N GLY A 40 18.14 70.41 15.97
CA GLY A 40 16.98 71.30 15.96
C GLY A 40 17.23 72.67 15.34
N ASN A 41 17.20 72.79 14.00
CA ASN A 41 17.03 74.04 13.24
C ASN A 41 17.46 75.37 13.92
N LYS A 42 18.68 75.43 14.47
CA LYS A 42 19.31 76.70 14.88
C LYS A 42 20.15 77.27 13.73
N ASN A 43 19.60 77.28 12.52
CA ASN A 43 20.18 77.95 11.35
C ASN A 43 19.80 79.44 11.33
N GLN A 44 19.85 80.11 12.49
CA GLN A 44 19.88 81.57 12.53
C GLN A 44 21.35 81.99 12.67
N PRO A 45 21.86 82.88 11.81
CA PRO A 45 23.19 83.44 12.02
C PRO A 45 23.21 84.10 13.40
N LEU A 46 24.07 83.60 14.28
CA LEU A 46 24.30 84.20 15.59
C LEU A 46 24.68 85.68 15.42
N ASP A 47 24.20 86.50 16.35
CA ASP A 47 24.51 87.93 16.43
C ASP A 47 26.03 88.16 16.41
N LEU A 48 26.47 89.28 15.84
CA LEU A 48 27.89 89.58 15.61
C LEU A 48 28.69 89.45 16.91
N ASP A 49 28.13 89.93 18.01
CA ASP A 49 28.74 89.87 19.34
C ASP A 49 28.94 88.43 19.83
N SER A 50 27.97 87.55 19.57
CA SER A 50 28.09 86.12 19.91
C SER A 50 29.16 85.43 19.05
N ARG A 51 29.28 85.82 17.78
CA ARG A 51 30.32 85.30 16.88
C ARG A 51 31.72 85.75 17.31
N VAL A 52 31.88 87.01 17.70
CA VAL A 52 33.14 87.56 18.21
C VAL A 52 33.56 86.85 19.50
N ILE A 53 32.63 86.61 20.44
CA ILE A 53 32.90 85.89 21.68
C ILE A 53 33.32 84.43 21.40
N SER A 54 32.57 83.71 20.56
CA SER A 54 32.90 82.33 20.19
C SER A 54 34.25 82.23 19.48
N SER A 55 34.57 83.19 18.61
CA SER A 55 35.88 83.27 17.94
C SER A 55 37.04 83.62 18.88
N LEU A 56 36.82 84.48 19.88
CA LEU A 56 37.81 84.77 20.92
C LEU A 56 38.13 83.55 21.79
N ILE A 57 37.10 82.81 22.21
CA ILE A 57 37.25 81.58 22.98
C ILE A 57 37.97 80.52 22.15
N LEU A 58 37.59 80.36 20.87
CA LEU A 58 38.25 79.45 19.95
C LEU A 58 39.73 79.81 19.77
N ASN A 59 40.05 81.09 19.54
CA ASN A 59 41.42 81.57 19.41
C ASN A 59 42.25 81.25 20.66
N HIS A 60 41.70 81.48 21.86
CA HIS A 60 42.36 81.11 23.11
C HIS A 60 42.60 79.61 23.22
N MET A 61 41.58 78.78 22.97
CA MET A 61 41.70 77.32 23.05
C MET A 61 42.69 76.75 22.04
N THR A 62 42.79 77.33 20.84
CA THR A 62 43.77 76.92 19.83
C THR A 62 45.19 77.31 20.20
N THR A 63 45.39 78.51 20.76
CA THR A 63 46.74 79.00 21.12
C THR A 63 47.30 78.30 22.35
N GLU A 64 46.47 77.99 23.34
CA GLU A 64 46.86 77.20 24.53
C GLU A 64 46.93 75.68 24.26
N GLY A 65 46.58 75.23 23.04
CA GLY A 65 46.75 73.84 22.63
C GLY A 65 45.68 72.87 23.15
N PHE A 66 44.50 73.34 23.54
CA PHE A 66 43.38 72.50 24.00
C PHE A 66 42.66 71.79 22.84
N LYS A 67 43.38 70.90 22.13
CA LYS A 67 42.90 70.22 20.91
C LYS A 67 41.58 69.46 21.11
N TYR A 68 41.42 68.81 22.27
CA TYR A 68 40.19 68.07 22.59
C TYR A 68 39.00 69.02 22.77
N SER A 69 39.17 70.09 23.54
CA SER A 69 38.13 71.09 23.78
C SER A 69 37.72 71.77 22.48
N VAL A 70 38.67 72.10 21.59
CA VAL A 70 38.38 72.65 20.25
C VAL A 70 37.53 71.70 19.41
N SER A 71 37.83 70.39 19.44
CA SER A 71 37.10 69.39 18.66
C SER A 71 35.65 69.19 19.12
N VAL A 72 35.33 69.51 20.37
CA VAL A 72 33.96 69.46 20.92
C VAL A 72 33.26 70.81 20.76
N PHE A 73 33.97 71.91 21.00
CA PHE A 73 33.44 73.26 20.96
C PHE A 73 33.00 73.73 19.56
N VAL A 74 33.78 73.42 18.52
CA VAL A 74 33.47 73.85 17.13
C VAL A 74 32.16 73.24 16.62
N PRO A 75 31.91 71.92 16.73
CA PRO A 75 30.63 71.31 16.36
C PRO A 75 29.44 71.82 17.21
N GLU A 76 29.66 72.09 18.50
CA GLU A 76 28.60 72.57 19.41
C GLU A 76 28.21 74.03 19.16
N CYS A 77 29.11 74.85 18.60
CA CYS A 77 28.80 76.20 18.13
C CYS A 77 27.97 76.22 16.83
N GLY A 78 27.77 75.07 16.18
CA GLY A 78 26.99 74.89 14.96
C GLY A 78 27.84 74.93 13.69
N GLU A 79 27.59 74.00 12.76
CA GLU A 79 28.37 73.80 11.53
C GLU A 79 28.38 75.00 10.57
N ASN A 80 27.53 76.01 10.79
CA ASN A 80 27.40 77.21 9.96
C ASN A 80 28.07 78.46 10.56
N MET A 81 28.83 78.33 11.66
CA MET A 81 29.59 79.45 12.23
C MET A 81 30.84 79.75 11.40
N SER A 82 30.82 80.82 10.61
CA SER A 82 32.04 81.40 10.05
C SER A 82 32.82 82.09 11.18
N PHE A 83 33.76 81.38 11.81
CA PHE A 83 34.61 81.98 12.83
C PHE A 83 35.50 83.06 12.22
N LEU A 84 35.62 84.19 12.91
CA LEU A 84 36.54 85.26 12.53
C LEU A 84 37.99 84.82 12.72
N SER A 85 38.85 85.20 11.77
CA SER A 85 40.30 84.96 11.88
C SER A 85 40.92 85.80 12.99
N ALA A 86 42.12 85.42 13.46
CA ALA A 86 42.84 86.19 14.48
C ALA A 86 43.12 87.64 14.03
N LEU A 87 43.28 87.87 12.72
CA LEU A 87 43.46 89.21 12.14
C LEU A 87 42.17 90.01 12.17
N GLU A 88 41.04 89.40 11.80
CA GLU A 88 39.71 90.05 11.84
C GLU A 88 39.30 90.39 13.28
N LEU A 89 39.64 89.53 14.25
CA LEU A 89 39.45 89.83 15.67
C LEU A 89 40.33 90.99 16.13
N ALA A 90 41.60 91.02 15.73
CA ALA A 90 42.50 92.13 16.07
C ALA A 90 42.02 93.46 15.47
N GLU A 91 41.51 93.44 14.24
CA GLU A 91 40.91 94.61 13.58
C GLU A 91 39.64 95.07 14.29
N HIS A 92 38.75 94.14 14.69
CA HIS A 92 37.53 94.45 15.41
C HIS A 92 37.79 95.15 16.76
N PHE A 93 38.86 94.76 17.47
CA PHE A 93 39.30 95.40 18.72
C PHE A 93 40.31 96.55 18.53
N LYS A 94 40.63 96.94 17.28
CA LYS A 94 41.62 97.97 16.92
C LYS A 94 42.99 97.76 17.59
N LEU A 95 43.47 96.53 17.57
CA LEU A 95 44.78 96.16 18.10
C LEU A 95 45.83 96.22 16.98
N ASP A 96 46.93 96.96 17.20
CA ASP A 96 48.00 97.17 16.20
C ASP A 96 48.76 95.88 15.81
N SER A 97 48.55 94.77 16.53
CA SER A 97 49.12 93.47 16.19
C SER A 97 48.31 92.32 16.80
N ALA A 98 47.97 91.33 15.98
CA ALA A 98 47.65 89.99 16.44
C ALA A 98 48.95 89.32 16.92
N GLY A 99 49.39 89.62 18.14
CA GLY A 99 50.59 89.01 18.72
C GLY A 99 50.49 87.47 18.73
N ASN A 100 51.63 86.78 18.86
CA ASN A 100 51.73 85.30 18.86
C ASN A 100 51.02 84.60 20.05
N GLY A 101 50.17 85.29 20.80
CA GLY A 101 49.44 84.79 21.97
C GLY A 101 47.93 84.87 21.80
N SER A 102 47.18 84.36 22.78
CA SER A 102 45.73 84.47 22.77
C SER A 102 45.28 85.93 22.87
N ILE A 103 44.43 86.37 21.93
CA ILE A 103 43.88 87.74 21.93
C ILE A 103 43.07 88.00 23.21
N LEU A 104 42.36 86.99 23.73
CA LEU A 104 41.61 87.08 24.98
C LEU A 104 42.53 87.38 26.18
N GLN A 105 43.70 86.74 26.24
CA GLN A 105 44.68 86.96 27.30
C GLN A 105 45.33 88.34 27.19
N PHE A 106 45.57 88.82 25.97
CA PHE A 106 46.05 90.18 25.72
C PHE A 106 45.04 91.24 26.18
N ILE A 107 43.75 91.06 25.88
CA ILE A 107 42.67 91.96 26.31
C ILE A 107 42.56 91.97 27.85
N LEU A 108 42.58 90.80 28.49
CA LEU A 108 42.50 90.70 29.95
C LEU A 108 43.73 91.31 30.66
N ALA A 109 44.93 91.11 30.11
CA ALA A 109 46.16 91.69 30.66
C ALA A 109 46.20 93.22 30.53
N ASN A 110 45.62 93.77 29.45
CA ASN A 110 45.63 95.20 29.16
C ASN A 110 44.30 95.92 29.50
N TYR A 111 43.36 95.24 30.17
CA TYR A 111 42.04 95.79 30.49
C TYR A 111 42.12 97.09 31.31
N ASN A 112 43.10 97.19 32.23
CA ASN A 112 43.34 98.41 33.01
C ASN A 112 43.92 99.57 32.17
N PHE A 113 44.66 99.26 31.10
CA PHE A 113 45.24 100.25 30.19
C PHE A 113 44.22 100.75 29.15
N LEU A 114 43.30 99.87 28.72
CA LEU A 114 42.26 100.19 27.72
C LEU A 114 41.05 100.93 28.32
N THR A 115 40.81 100.81 29.63
CA THR A 115 39.70 101.49 30.33
C THR A 115 40.08 102.84 30.97
N THR A 116 41.38 103.16 31.02
CA THR A 116 41.86 104.46 31.50
C THR A 116 41.99 105.44 30.33
N LYS A 117 41.09 106.42 30.26
CA LYS A 117 41.09 107.47 29.22
C LYS A 117 42.45 108.20 29.15
N PRO A 118 43.11 108.32 27.98
CA PRO A 118 44.30 109.16 27.85
C PRO A 118 43.91 110.65 27.78
N HIS A 119 44.56 111.46 28.62
CA HIS A 119 44.48 112.92 28.64
C HIS A 119 44.92 113.51 27.28
N LYS A 120 44.06 114.32 26.66
CA LYS A 120 44.42 115.17 25.51
C LYS A 120 45.45 116.23 25.93
N LYS A 121 46.53 116.38 25.17
CA LYS A 121 47.42 117.55 25.17
C LYS A 121 47.51 118.13 23.76
N ASP A 122 47.19 119.41 23.65
CA ASP A 122 47.30 120.28 22.47
C ASP A 122 48.67 120.98 22.39
N SER A 123 48.96 121.58 21.21
CA SER A 123 49.79 122.79 20.97
C SER A 123 51.32 122.60 20.81
N SER A 124 52.13 123.30 20.00
CA SER A 124 52.02 124.44 19.03
C SER A 124 53.36 124.67 18.29
N THR A 125 53.37 125.49 17.22
CA THR A 125 54.52 125.99 16.41
C THR A 125 54.93 127.44 16.78
N GLN A 126 56.22 127.84 16.64
CA GLN A 126 56.71 129.24 16.71
C GLN A 126 57.96 129.52 15.82
N ALA A 127 58.04 130.72 15.23
CA ALA A 127 59.22 131.33 14.58
C ALA A 127 59.27 132.86 14.87
N LEU A 128 60.48 133.43 15.07
CA LEU A 128 60.74 134.85 15.46
C LEU A 128 61.93 135.45 14.66
N SER A 129 61.90 136.76 14.39
CA SER A 129 62.92 137.60 13.70
C SER A 129 63.40 138.81 14.55
N PRO A 130 64.58 139.44 14.31
CA PRO A 130 64.96 140.73 14.92
C PRO A 130 65.41 141.89 13.96
N SER A 131 65.61 143.08 14.55
CA SER A 131 65.55 144.50 14.08
C SER A 131 66.91 145.24 13.85
N PRO A 132 66.98 146.46 13.22
CA PRO A 132 68.19 147.29 13.06
C PRO A 132 68.17 148.70 13.71
N THR A 133 69.24 149.12 14.41
CA THR A 133 69.55 150.53 14.80
C THR A 133 71.04 150.67 15.22
N ARG A 134 71.91 151.36 14.44
CA ARG A 134 73.25 151.90 14.84
C ARG A 134 74.02 152.63 13.69
N ASP A 135 73.58 153.80 13.20
CA ASP A 135 74.29 154.51 12.10
C ASP A 135 74.26 156.06 12.12
N LEU A 136 74.25 156.69 13.30
CA LEU A 136 74.34 158.17 13.41
C LEU A 136 75.71 158.68 13.89
N GLU A 137 76.45 157.87 14.63
CA GLU A 137 77.65 158.31 15.36
C GLU A 137 78.87 158.51 14.45
N ASN A 138 78.96 157.76 13.36
CA ASN A 138 80.08 157.83 12.42
C ASN A 138 80.05 159.08 11.52
N LYS A 139 78.87 159.67 11.28
CA LYS A 139 78.72 160.86 10.41
C LYS A 139 79.11 162.17 11.08
N LEU A 140 79.17 162.24 12.41
CA LEU A 140 79.57 163.44 13.15
C LEU A 140 81.10 163.62 13.18
N ILE A 141 81.88 162.53 13.19
CA ILE A 141 83.35 162.56 13.25
C ILE A 141 83.98 163.05 11.93
N GLU A 142 83.31 162.86 10.80
CA GLU A 142 83.84 163.20 9.48
C GLU A 142 83.72 164.70 9.13
N LEU A 143 82.76 165.41 9.75
CA LEU A 143 82.56 166.85 9.54
C LEU A 143 83.65 167.70 10.22
N ASP A 144 84.11 167.30 11.41
CA ASP A 144 85.13 168.04 12.17
C ASP A 144 86.52 167.99 11.51
N LYS A 145 86.85 166.91 10.79
CA LYS A 145 88.14 166.78 10.09
C LYS A 145 88.26 167.69 8.86
N ASN A 146 87.15 168.01 8.20
CA ASN A 146 87.17 168.77 6.95
C ASN A 146 87.32 170.29 7.13
N PHE A 147 87.06 170.84 8.32
CA PHE A 147 87.23 172.28 8.56
C PHE A 147 88.67 172.70 8.89
N ALA A 148 89.50 171.79 9.43
CA ALA A 148 90.87 172.12 9.85
C ALA A 148 91.86 172.34 8.69
N LEU A 149 91.58 171.80 7.49
CA LEU A 149 92.52 171.78 6.36
C LEU A 149 92.45 173.01 5.43
N LYS A 150 91.50 173.93 5.62
CA LYS A 150 91.19 174.96 4.61
C LYS A 150 91.89 176.33 4.80
N LYS A 151 92.88 176.46 5.69
CA LYS A 151 93.48 177.77 6.08
C LYS A 151 94.97 178.00 5.73
N SER A 152 95.58 177.30 4.77
CA SER A 152 96.92 177.70 4.32
C SER A 152 97.23 177.35 2.86
N LEU A 153 96.97 178.27 1.93
CA LEU A 153 97.53 178.18 0.58
C LEU A 153 97.58 179.57 -0.07
N GLU A 154 98.78 180.16 -0.08
CA GLU A 154 99.16 181.22 -1.03
C GLU A 154 100.25 180.69 -1.98
N ARG A 155 99.84 180.55 -3.25
CA ARG A 155 100.50 180.48 -4.59
C ARG A 155 102.00 180.15 -4.79
N PRO A 156 102.34 179.23 -5.75
CA PRO A 156 103.69 179.11 -6.33
C PRO A 156 103.82 179.25 -7.87
N GLU A 157 105.10 179.31 -8.30
CA GLU A 157 105.69 179.67 -9.60
C GLU A 157 105.74 178.51 -10.64
N THR A 158 106.19 178.78 -11.87
CA THR A 158 105.80 178.09 -13.11
C THR A 158 106.52 176.78 -13.48
N GLU A 159 107.67 176.43 -12.93
CA GLU A 159 108.39 175.18 -13.27
C GLU A 159 107.80 173.93 -12.59
N GLU A 160 107.28 174.09 -11.37
CA GLU A 160 106.55 173.04 -10.66
C GLU A 160 105.32 172.59 -11.47
N LYS A 161 104.75 173.49 -12.29
CA LYS A 161 103.62 173.17 -13.18
C LYS A 161 104.00 172.19 -14.29
N ILE A 162 105.21 172.24 -14.85
CA ILE A 162 105.62 171.33 -15.94
C ILE A 162 105.86 169.92 -15.38
N LEU A 163 106.58 169.80 -14.26
CA LEU A 163 106.77 168.51 -13.57
C LEU A 163 105.44 167.94 -13.07
N LYS A 164 104.52 168.80 -12.61
CA LYS A 164 103.17 168.39 -12.24
C LYS A 164 102.38 167.91 -13.45
N ILE A 165 102.45 168.59 -14.60
CA ILE A 165 101.81 168.12 -15.84
C ILE A 165 102.40 166.77 -16.29
N GLN A 166 103.72 166.57 -16.22
CA GLN A 166 104.32 165.29 -16.58
C GLN A 166 103.89 164.17 -15.63
N ARG A 167 103.93 164.41 -14.31
CA ARG A 167 103.42 163.44 -13.32
C ARG A 167 101.94 163.18 -13.50
N ASP A 168 101.14 164.19 -13.82
CA ASP A 168 99.70 164.06 -14.06
C ASP A 168 99.42 163.31 -15.37
N CYS A 169 100.26 163.43 -16.40
CA CYS A 169 100.18 162.66 -17.63
C CYS A 169 100.59 161.19 -17.40
N GLU A 170 101.71 160.95 -16.71
CA GLU A 170 102.13 159.59 -16.34
C GLU A 170 101.14 158.91 -15.38
N ALA A 171 100.56 159.66 -14.44
CA ALA A 171 99.53 159.17 -13.54
C ALA A 171 98.24 158.86 -14.30
N ARG A 172 97.82 159.71 -15.25
CA ARG A 172 96.69 159.42 -16.15
C ARG A 172 96.94 158.16 -16.98
N MET A 173 98.12 158.03 -17.59
CA MET A 173 98.47 156.85 -18.37
C MET A 173 98.51 155.58 -17.50
N LYS A 174 99.08 155.65 -16.29
CA LYS A 174 99.06 154.52 -15.35
C LYS A 174 97.64 154.18 -14.90
N ALA A 175 96.78 155.17 -14.66
CA ALA A 175 95.39 154.97 -14.30
C ALA A 175 94.60 154.33 -15.45
N GLU A 176 94.77 154.80 -16.69
CA GLU A 176 94.17 154.21 -17.88
C GLU A 176 94.64 152.76 -18.08
N VAL A 177 95.95 152.49 -17.97
CA VAL A 177 96.49 151.12 -18.04
C VAL A 177 95.92 150.24 -16.93
N GLN A 178 95.83 150.73 -15.69
CA GLN A 178 95.22 149.98 -14.57
C GLN A 178 93.73 149.72 -14.81
N GLU A 179 93.00 150.68 -15.37
CA GLU A 179 91.60 150.54 -15.73
C GLU A 179 91.42 149.52 -16.86
N HIS A 180 92.26 149.55 -17.89
CA HIS A 180 92.28 148.56 -18.97
C HIS A 180 92.62 147.16 -18.44
N VAL A 181 93.62 147.02 -17.56
CA VAL A 181 93.95 145.75 -16.91
C VAL A 181 92.79 145.25 -16.05
N LYS A 182 92.12 146.14 -15.31
CA LYS A 182 90.93 145.80 -14.52
C LYS A 182 89.79 145.32 -15.42
N ARG A 183 89.49 146.03 -16.52
CA ARG A 183 88.49 145.64 -17.52
C ARG A 183 88.80 144.29 -18.14
N ILE A 184 90.07 144.01 -18.49
CA ILE A 184 90.50 142.71 -19.02
C ILE A 184 90.28 141.61 -17.98
N ARG A 185 90.73 141.81 -16.72
CA ARG A 185 90.52 140.82 -15.64
C ARG A 185 89.05 140.56 -15.36
N GLU A 186 88.22 141.60 -15.34
CA GLU A 186 86.77 141.45 -15.15
C GLU A 186 86.14 140.68 -16.32
N SER A 187 86.54 140.98 -17.57
CA SER A 187 86.10 140.24 -18.75
C SER A 187 86.55 138.78 -18.73
N GLU A 188 87.80 138.50 -18.32
CA GLU A 188 88.33 137.14 -18.19
C GLU A 188 87.60 136.36 -17.10
N ILE A 189 87.34 136.96 -15.94
CA ILE A 189 86.57 136.32 -14.86
C ILE A 189 85.14 136.00 -15.32
N VAL A 190 84.48 136.93 -16.03
CA VAL A 190 83.15 136.68 -16.58
C VAL A 190 83.19 135.57 -17.63
N SER A 191 84.20 135.57 -18.52
CA SER A 191 84.40 134.50 -19.51
C SER A 191 84.60 133.14 -18.84
N LEU A 192 85.48 133.06 -17.84
CA LEU A 192 85.75 131.82 -17.09
C LEU A 192 84.50 131.33 -16.36
N LYS A 193 83.74 132.21 -15.70
CA LYS A 193 82.47 131.84 -15.05
C LYS A 193 81.43 131.34 -16.05
N LEU A 194 81.37 131.96 -17.23
CA LEU A 194 80.46 131.52 -18.29
C LEU A 194 80.89 130.16 -18.84
N GLU A 195 82.18 129.94 -19.05
CA GLU A 195 82.73 128.64 -19.47
C GLU A 195 82.50 127.55 -18.42
N GLU A 196 82.73 127.82 -17.14
CA GLU A 196 82.43 126.90 -16.04
C GLU A 196 80.94 126.60 -15.95
N SER A 197 80.09 127.62 -16.00
CA SER A 197 78.63 127.46 -16.05
C SER A 197 78.21 126.60 -17.24
N ASN A 198 78.75 126.84 -18.43
CA ASN A 198 78.47 126.05 -19.63
C ASN A 198 78.94 124.60 -19.48
N LYS A 199 80.12 124.36 -18.88
CA LYS A 199 80.61 123.01 -18.56
C LYS A 199 79.69 122.29 -17.58
N TYR A 200 79.22 122.97 -16.52
CA TYR A 200 78.28 122.39 -15.56
C TYR A 200 76.92 122.11 -16.20
N GLN A 201 76.41 123.00 -17.05
CA GLN A 201 75.17 122.76 -17.80
C GLN A 201 75.29 121.57 -18.74
N GLN A 202 76.41 121.43 -19.46
CA GLN A 202 76.68 120.26 -20.31
C GLN A 202 76.79 118.96 -19.50
N LEU A 203 77.46 118.99 -18.33
CA LEU A 203 77.56 117.82 -17.47
C LEU A 203 76.19 117.42 -16.91
N LEU A 204 75.38 118.39 -16.49
CA LEU A 204 74.02 118.17 -16.01
C LEU A 204 73.12 117.62 -17.12
N GLN A 205 73.24 118.13 -18.34
CA GLN A 205 72.50 117.62 -19.49
C GLN A 205 72.90 116.18 -19.82
N LYS A 206 74.19 115.87 -19.85
CA LYS A 206 74.67 114.48 -20.04
C LYS A 206 74.13 113.54 -18.96
N TYR A 207 74.16 113.97 -17.69
CA TYR A 207 73.60 113.19 -16.58
C TYR A 207 72.10 112.94 -16.73
N LYS A 208 71.34 113.95 -17.18
CA LYS A 208 69.91 113.81 -17.50
C LYS A 208 69.69 112.82 -18.64
N ASP A 209 70.42 112.98 -19.74
CA ASP A 209 70.31 112.12 -20.92
C ASP A 209 70.67 110.66 -20.60
N ASP A 210 71.71 110.45 -19.79
CA ASP A 210 72.14 109.11 -19.37
C ASP A 210 71.12 108.45 -18.42
N ASN A 211 70.56 109.22 -17.48
CA ASN A 211 69.46 108.74 -16.64
C ASN A 211 68.21 108.42 -17.45
N GLU A 212 67.83 109.28 -18.40
CA GLU A 212 66.68 109.04 -19.27
C GLU A 212 66.88 107.76 -20.09
N LYS A 213 68.06 107.58 -20.69
CA LYS A 213 68.42 106.34 -21.40
C LYS A 213 68.41 105.12 -20.48
N TYR A 214 68.87 105.25 -19.24
CA TYR A 214 68.83 104.16 -18.27
C TYR A 214 67.39 103.75 -17.96
N TYR A 215 66.52 104.70 -17.63
CA TYR A 215 65.11 104.40 -17.35
C TYR A 215 64.35 103.90 -18.58
N GLN A 216 64.64 104.42 -19.78
CA GLN A 216 64.07 103.90 -21.03
C GLN A 216 64.45 102.43 -21.25
N ARG A 217 65.73 102.07 -21.08
CA ARG A 217 66.18 100.67 -21.19
C ARG A 217 65.53 99.77 -20.15
N GLU A 218 65.39 100.23 -18.91
CA GLU A 218 64.73 99.45 -17.85
C GLU A 218 63.24 99.26 -18.15
N LEU A 219 62.56 100.29 -18.63
CA LEU A 219 61.16 100.20 -19.08
C LEU A 219 61.00 99.21 -20.25
N ASP A 220 61.88 99.24 -21.24
CA ASP A 220 61.84 98.30 -22.36
C ASP A 220 62.18 96.86 -21.93
N ALA A 221 63.11 96.70 -20.97
CA ALA A 221 63.39 95.40 -20.35
C ALA A 221 62.17 94.86 -19.58
N LEU A 222 61.45 95.71 -18.85
CA LEU A 222 60.21 95.33 -18.17
C LEU A 222 59.09 94.99 -19.17
N ARG A 223 58.89 95.80 -20.20
CA ARG A 223 57.90 95.52 -21.27
C ARG A 223 58.18 94.20 -22.00
N THR A 224 59.45 93.91 -22.28
CA THR A 224 59.82 92.64 -22.93
C THR A 224 59.63 91.45 -21.99
N LYS A 225 59.91 91.58 -20.69
CA LYS A 225 59.60 90.57 -19.67
C LYS A 225 58.10 90.35 -19.54
N GLU A 226 57.30 91.41 -19.44
CA GLU A 226 55.84 91.36 -19.38
C GLU A 226 55.26 90.66 -20.62
N LYS A 227 55.69 91.06 -21.82
CA LYS A 227 55.26 90.43 -23.07
C LYS A 227 55.64 88.94 -23.13
N LYS A 228 56.82 88.56 -22.64
CA LYS A 228 57.23 87.15 -22.55
C LYS A 228 56.33 86.36 -21.60
N LEU A 229 56.06 86.90 -20.40
CA LEU A 229 55.17 86.26 -19.43
C LEU A 229 53.74 86.15 -19.95
N GLN A 230 53.22 87.19 -20.61
CA GLN A 230 51.90 87.18 -21.22
C GLN A 230 51.79 86.12 -22.33
N ASN A 231 52.82 85.98 -23.17
CA ASN A 231 52.86 84.93 -24.18
C ASN A 231 52.93 83.52 -23.57
N GLN A 232 53.72 83.33 -22.51
CA GLN A 232 53.78 82.05 -21.79
C GLN A 232 52.44 81.70 -21.15
N PHE A 233 51.76 82.70 -20.57
CA PHE A 233 50.43 82.51 -19.98
C PHE A 233 49.42 82.11 -21.05
N ARG A 234 49.36 82.83 -22.18
CA ARG A 234 48.49 82.49 -23.31
C ARG A 234 48.76 81.09 -23.87
N ALA A 235 50.03 80.69 -24.00
CA ALA A 235 50.38 79.35 -24.46
C ALA A 235 49.90 78.26 -23.49
N LYS A 236 50.04 78.48 -22.17
CA LYS A 236 49.52 77.56 -21.15
C LYS A 236 47.99 77.49 -21.13
N GLU A 237 47.32 78.62 -21.32
CA GLU A 237 45.86 78.69 -21.42
C GLU A 237 45.36 77.86 -22.61
N GLN A 238 45.96 78.06 -23.79
CA GLN A 238 45.65 77.25 -24.98
C GLN A 238 45.94 75.75 -24.78
N GLU A 239 47.04 75.40 -24.10
CA GLU A 239 47.36 74.01 -23.78
C GLU A 239 46.32 73.38 -22.85
N LEU A 240 45.87 74.11 -21.82
CA LEU A 240 44.83 73.65 -20.90
C LEU A 240 43.47 73.52 -21.59
N GLU A 241 43.10 74.47 -22.44
CA GLU A 241 41.88 74.41 -23.26
C GLU A 241 41.92 73.20 -24.18
N HIS A 242 43.03 72.96 -24.87
CA HIS A 242 43.20 71.80 -25.74
C HIS A 242 43.13 70.48 -24.97
N LYS A 243 43.76 70.37 -23.79
CA LYS A 243 43.64 69.19 -22.92
C LYS A 243 42.21 68.97 -22.44
N SER A 244 41.52 70.04 -22.02
CA SER A 244 40.12 69.97 -21.59
C SER A 244 39.20 69.54 -22.75
N TYR A 245 39.47 70.03 -23.96
CA TYR A 245 38.76 69.63 -25.17
C TYR A 245 38.95 68.14 -25.46
N ILE A 246 40.18 67.62 -25.45
CA ILE A 246 40.46 66.20 -25.67
C ILE A 246 39.73 65.35 -24.62
N GLN A 247 39.87 65.67 -23.34
CA GLN A 247 39.19 64.93 -22.27
C GLN A 247 37.67 64.92 -22.46
N ARG A 248 37.08 66.06 -22.85
CA ARG A 248 35.64 66.13 -23.15
C ARG A 248 35.26 65.21 -24.31
N GLN A 249 36.08 65.14 -25.36
CA GLN A 249 35.82 64.26 -26.50
C GLN A 249 35.95 62.78 -26.11
N GLU A 250 36.98 62.43 -25.33
CA GLU A 250 37.15 61.07 -24.79
C GLU A 250 35.93 60.65 -23.95
N TYR A 251 35.46 61.53 -23.03
CA TYR A 251 34.26 61.24 -22.24
C TYR A 251 33.00 61.09 -23.10
N LEU A 252 32.84 61.91 -24.15
CA LEU A 252 31.70 61.78 -25.06
C LEU A 252 31.75 60.45 -25.82
N GLN A 253 32.93 60.03 -26.26
CA GLN A 253 33.13 58.74 -26.92
C GLN A 253 32.84 57.56 -25.96
N ASP A 254 33.28 57.65 -24.71
CA ASP A 254 33.00 56.64 -23.68
C ASP A 254 31.49 56.54 -23.38
N VAL A 255 30.80 57.68 -23.28
CA VAL A 255 29.35 57.72 -23.10
C VAL A 255 28.64 57.08 -24.29
N GLN A 256 29.05 57.38 -25.52
CA GLN A 256 28.51 56.75 -26.72
C GLN A 256 28.75 55.24 -26.73
N SER A 257 29.99 54.79 -26.49
CA SER A 257 30.33 53.37 -26.41
C SER A 257 29.53 52.63 -25.33
N ASN A 258 29.32 53.26 -24.17
CA ASN A 258 28.50 52.70 -23.10
C ASN A 258 27.01 52.64 -23.48
N ASN A 259 26.49 53.66 -24.16
CA ASN A 259 25.12 53.65 -24.66
C ASN A 259 24.91 52.54 -25.71
N ASP A 260 25.88 52.32 -26.60
CA ASP A 260 25.82 51.24 -27.59
C ASP A 260 25.83 49.88 -26.90
N LYS A 261 26.74 49.66 -25.93
CA LYS A 261 26.77 48.43 -25.10
C LYS A 261 25.45 48.22 -24.35
N LEU A 262 24.88 49.28 -23.77
CA LEU A 262 23.59 49.20 -23.07
C LEU A 262 22.45 48.85 -24.04
N SER A 263 22.46 49.41 -25.26
CA SER A 263 21.50 49.09 -26.32
C SER A 263 21.61 47.63 -26.75
N GLU A 264 22.83 47.11 -26.95
CA GLU A 264 23.07 45.70 -27.26
C GLU A 264 22.61 44.76 -26.13
N LEU A 265 22.90 45.11 -24.88
CA LEU A 265 22.46 44.32 -23.72
C LEU A 265 20.93 44.31 -23.58
N ARG A 266 20.26 45.43 -23.84
CA ARG A 266 18.79 45.48 -23.88
C ARG A 266 18.22 44.56 -24.95
N LYS A 267 18.76 44.62 -26.18
CA LYS A 267 18.34 43.72 -27.26
C LYS A 267 18.55 42.25 -26.91
N LYS A 268 19.69 41.90 -26.30
CA LYS A 268 19.95 40.53 -25.83
C LYS A 268 18.96 40.09 -24.76
N LEU A 269 18.67 40.95 -23.78
CA LEU A 269 17.68 40.67 -22.75
C LEU A 269 16.28 40.46 -23.35
N ASP A 270 15.87 41.30 -24.30
CA ASP A 270 14.57 41.17 -24.97
C ASP A 270 14.48 39.82 -25.73
N LEU A 271 15.54 39.42 -26.45
CA LEU A 271 15.61 38.12 -27.11
C LEU A 271 15.58 36.94 -26.12
N GLU A 272 16.33 37.01 -25.02
CA GLU A 272 16.31 35.97 -23.98
C GLU A 272 14.93 35.84 -23.32
N LEU A 273 14.22 36.95 -23.13
CA LEU A 273 12.85 36.96 -22.62
C LEU A 273 11.89 36.31 -23.62
N GLU A 274 11.98 36.66 -24.91
CA GLU A 274 11.17 36.03 -25.96
C GLU A 274 11.43 34.52 -26.07
N GLU A 275 12.70 34.08 -26.00
CA GLU A 275 13.09 32.67 -25.98
C GLU A 275 12.52 31.93 -24.76
N ALA A 276 12.58 32.56 -23.58
CA ALA A 276 12.02 32.00 -22.35
C ALA A 276 10.49 31.88 -22.43
N GLU A 277 9.80 32.86 -23.00
CA GLU A 277 8.35 32.82 -23.23
C GLU A 277 7.95 31.75 -24.27
N MET A 278 8.73 31.60 -25.35
CA MET A 278 8.55 30.51 -26.30
C MET A 278 8.73 29.14 -25.63
N CYS A 279 9.80 28.95 -24.87
CA CYS A 279 10.03 27.72 -24.11
C CYS A 279 8.88 27.44 -23.13
N LYS A 280 8.41 28.46 -22.41
CA LYS A 280 7.27 28.36 -21.50
C LYS A 280 6.01 27.91 -22.24
N ARG A 281 5.67 28.52 -23.38
CA ARG A 281 4.52 28.11 -24.21
C ARG A 281 4.62 26.66 -24.70
N VAL A 282 5.80 26.23 -25.12
CA VAL A 282 6.04 24.83 -25.55
C VAL A 282 5.82 23.86 -24.37
N TRP A 283 6.33 24.21 -23.18
CA TRP A 283 6.12 23.40 -21.98
C TRP A 283 4.65 23.36 -21.54
N GLU A 284 3.95 24.48 -21.57
CA GLU A 284 2.51 24.55 -21.29
C GLU A 284 1.71 23.70 -22.29
N GLY A 285 2.06 23.74 -23.58
CA GLY A 285 1.47 22.87 -24.60
C GLY A 285 1.68 21.38 -24.29
N ARG A 286 2.91 20.97 -23.95
CA ARG A 286 3.22 19.58 -23.57
C ARG A 286 2.47 19.15 -22.31
N VAL A 287 2.38 20.00 -21.30
CA VAL A 287 1.63 19.70 -20.07
C VAL A 287 0.17 19.46 -20.41
N ASN A 288 -0.44 20.33 -21.22
CA ASN A 288 -1.83 20.15 -21.66
C ASN A 288 -2.02 18.84 -22.45
N GLU A 289 -1.10 18.49 -23.36
CA GLU A 289 -1.15 17.22 -24.10
C GLU A 289 -1.04 15.99 -23.18
N TYR A 290 -0.23 16.04 -22.12
CA TYR A 290 -0.16 14.96 -21.16
C TYR A 290 -1.42 14.89 -20.29
N GLU A 291 -1.97 16.04 -19.89
CA GLU A 291 -3.23 16.10 -19.15
C GLU A 291 -4.41 15.53 -19.97
N THR A 292 -4.49 15.82 -21.28
CA THR A 292 -5.51 15.23 -22.15
C THR A 292 -5.32 13.72 -22.29
N LYS A 293 -4.09 13.25 -22.52
CA LYS A 293 -3.78 11.80 -22.57
C LYS A 293 -4.13 11.08 -21.27
N ILE A 294 -3.86 11.69 -20.11
CA ILE A 294 -4.25 11.11 -18.81
C ILE A 294 -5.77 11.00 -18.71
N LYS A 295 -6.52 12.05 -19.09
CA LYS A 295 -7.99 12.03 -19.09
C LYS A 295 -8.54 10.95 -20.04
N GLU A 296 -7.95 10.81 -21.23
CA GLU A 296 -8.34 9.76 -22.20
C GLU A 296 -8.06 8.35 -21.65
N LEU A 297 -6.90 8.13 -21.03
CA LEU A 297 -6.57 6.85 -20.39
C LEU A 297 -7.51 6.53 -19.22
N ASP A 298 -7.88 7.53 -18.41
CA ASP A 298 -8.84 7.36 -17.32
C ASP A 298 -10.25 7.01 -17.84
N LEU A 299 -10.68 7.64 -18.93
CA LEU A 299 -11.95 7.30 -19.61
C LEU A 299 -11.90 5.88 -20.17
N SER A 300 -10.84 5.52 -20.90
CA SER A 300 -10.67 4.17 -21.44
C SER A 300 -10.62 3.11 -20.33
N LYS A 301 -9.93 3.38 -19.22
CA LYS A 301 -9.90 2.50 -18.05
C LYS A 301 -11.28 2.31 -17.43
N LYS A 302 -12.09 3.39 -17.33
CA LYS A 302 -13.48 3.30 -16.87
C LYS A 302 -14.33 2.47 -17.82
N GLU A 303 -14.20 2.67 -19.13
CA GLU A 303 -14.92 1.90 -20.15
C GLU A 303 -14.56 0.41 -20.09
N ILE A 304 -13.28 0.06 -19.99
CA ILE A 304 -12.83 -1.33 -19.83
C ILE A 304 -13.36 -1.92 -18.52
N SER A 305 -13.30 -1.17 -17.41
CA SER A 305 -13.85 -1.61 -16.13
C SER A 305 -15.36 -1.85 -16.19
N LEU A 306 -16.11 -1.03 -16.92
CA LEU A 306 -17.53 -1.22 -17.15
C LEU A 306 -17.78 -2.48 -17.98
N LYS A 307 -17.06 -2.69 -19.08
CA LYS A 307 -17.16 -3.90 -19.91
C LYS A 307 -16.87 -5.17 -19.13
N ILE A 308 -15.80 -5.18 -18.33
CA ILE A 308 -15.46 -6.32 -17.46
C ILE A 308 -16.60 -6.59 -16.46
N ASN A 309 -17.19 -5.54 -15.89
CA ASN A 309 -18.28 -5.69 -14.93
C ASN A 309 -19.57 -6.20 -15.61
N GLU A 310 -19.85 -5.74 -16.83
CA GLU A 310 -20.96 -6.25 -17.65
C GLU A 310 -20.77 -7.72 -18.03
N GLU A 311 -19.58 -8.11 -18.46
CA GLU A 311 -19.25 -9.52 -18.75
C GLU A 311 -19.33 -10.39 -17.51
N PHE A 312 -18.82 -9.90 -16.37
CA PHE A 312 -18.94 -10.59 -15.09
C PHE A 312 -20.40 -10.80 -14.70
N LEU A 313 -21.25 -9.78 -14.84
CA LEU A 313 -22.68 -9.89 -14.58
C LEU A 313 -23.37 -10.87 -15.53
N LYS A 314 -23.01 -10.87 -16.82
CA LYS A 314 -23.53 -11.85 -17.79
C LYS A 314 -23.14 -13.27 -17.41
N CYS A 315 -21.86 -13.53 -17.15
CA CYS A 315 -21.39 -14.85 -16.72
C CYS A 315 -22.04 -15.31 -15.41
N LYS A 316 -22.22 -14.39 -14.45
CA LYS A 316 -22.92 -14.68 -13.19
C LYS A 316 -24.37 -15.10 -13.46
N LEU A 317 -25.08 -14.35 -14.31
CA LEU A 317 -26.47 -14.63 -14.65
C LEU A 317 -26.62 -15.94 -15.43
N GLU A 318 -25.72 -16.23 -16.37
CA GLU A 318 -25.66 -17.52 -17.08
C GLU A 318 -25.39 -18.69 -16.13
N PHE A 319 -24.51 -18.50 -15.14
CA PHE A 319 -24.23 -19.52 -14.13
C PHE A 319 -25.45 -19.77 -13.22
N GLU A 320 -26.11 -18.70 -12.75
CA GLU A 320 -27.36 -18.80 -11.98
C GLU A 320 -28.47 -19.49 -12.78
N GLN A 321 -28.60 -19.20 -14.08
CA GLN A 321 -29.57 -19.86 -14.96
C GLN A 321 -29.27 -21.35 -15.10
N LYS A 322 -28.03 -21.73 -15.40
CA LYS A 322 -27.61 -23.15 -15.48
C LYS A 322 -27.86 -23.89 -14.18
N PHE A 323 -27.53 -23.27 -13.04
CA PHE A 323 -27.77 -23.85 -11.72
C PHE A 323 -29.26 -24.07 -11.45
N GLU A 324 -30.13 -23.11 -11.79
CA GLU A 324 -31.59 -23.27 -11.66
C GLU A 324 -32.18 -24.25 -12.69
N GLU A 325 -31.55 -24.43 -13.85
CA GLU A 325 -31.90 -25.48 -14.82
C GLU A 325 -31.51 -26.87 -14.30
N GLU A 326 -30.29 -27.06 -13.82
CA GLU A 326 -29.82 -28.31 -13.19
C GLU A 326 -30.69 -28.66 -11.98
N LYS A 327 -31.00 -27.69 -11.13
CA LYS A 327 -31.92 -27.87 -9.99
C LYS A 327 -33.32 -28.30 -10.44
N ARG A 328 -33.84 -27.74 -11.54
CA ARG A 328 -35.10 -28.19 -12.16
C ARG A 328 -35.00 -29.59 -12.74
N GLN A 329 -33.88 -29.94 -13.38
CA GLN A 329 -33.62 -31.27 -13.91
C GLN A 329 -33.57 -32.31 -12.78
N ILE A 330 -32.78 -32.07 -11.74
CA ILE A 330 -32.70 -32.94 -10.55
C ILE A 330 -34.08 -33.10 -9.91
N ALA A 331 -34.88 -32.03 -9.82
CA ALA A 331 -36.24 -32.13 -9.30
C ALA A 331 -37.14 -33.01 -10.18
N SER A 332 -37.04 -32.90 -11.51
CA SER A 332 -37.79 -33.76 -12.44
C SER A 332 -37.35 -35.23 -12.38
N GLU A 333 -36.04 -35.49 -12.35
CA GLU A 333 -35.47 -36.83 -12.20
C GLU A 333 -35.88 -37.44 -10.85
N LYS A 334 -35.89 -36.66 -9.77
CA LYS A 334 -36.37 -37.12 -8.47
C LYS A 334 -37.83 -37.55 -8.52
N ILE A 335 -38.70 -36.80 -9.20
CA ILE A 335 -40.11 -37.18 -9.39
C ILE A 335 -40.21 -38.46 -10.21
N GLU A 336 -39.40 -38.60 -11.26
CA GLU A 336 -39.38 -39.80 -12.10
C GLU A 336 -38.91 -41.03 -11.32
N ILE A 337 -37.81 -40.90 -10.56
CA ILE A 337 -37.28 -41.95 -9.67
C ILE A 337 -38.32 -42.31 -8.60
N GLU A 338 -39.01 -41.34 -8.00
CA GLU A 338 -40.11 -41.62 -7.08
C GLU A 338 -41.26 -42.36 -7.76
N GLY A 339 -41.58 -42.01 -9.02
CA GLY A 339 -42.54 -42.72 -9.85
C GLY A 339 -42.15 -44.18 -10.08
N ILE A 340 -40.92 -44.42 -10.54
CA ILE A 340 -40.34 -45.76 -10.75
C ILE A 340 -40.30 -46.54 -9.43
N LYS A 341 -39.94 -45.90 -8.32
CA LYS A 341 -39.92 -46.54 -7.00
C LYS A 341 -41.32 -46.97 -6.56
N ARG A 342 -42.36 -46.18 -6.83
CA ARG A 342 -43.76 -46.57 -6.56
C ARG A 342 -44.18 -47.77 -7.41
N THR A 343 -43.85 -47.79 -8.71
CA THR A 343 -44.17 -48.94 -9.57
C THR A 343 -43.40 -50.18 -9.17
N TRP A 344 -42.12 -50.04 -8.83
CA TRP A 344 -41.29 -51.14 -8.34
C TRP A 344 -41.81 -51.71 -7.02
N ASN A 345 -42.23 -50.86 -6.07
CA ASN A 345 -42.87 -51.33 -4.83
C ASN A 345 -44.16 -52.11 -5.13
N LEU A 346 -45.02 -51.61 -6.02
CA LEU A 346 -46.24 -52.31 -6.43
C LEU A 346 -45.95 -53.66 -7.07
N ASP A 347 -44.94 -53.74 -7.94
CA ASP A 347 -44.54 -54.99 -8.58
C ASP A 347 -43.83 -55.94 -7.61
N SER A 348 -43.03 -55.43 -6.67
CA SER A 348 -42.44 -56.21 -5.59
C SER A 348 -43.51 -56.79 -4.67
N ASP A 349 -44.55 -56.02 -4.33
CA ASP A 349 -45.70 -56.51 -3.56
C ASP A 349 -46.50 -57.54 -4.34
N ARG A 350 -46.67 -57.37 -5.66
CA ARG A 350 -47.31 -58.38 -6.53
C ARG A 350 -46.50 -59.68 -6.58
N LEU A 351 -45.18 -59.58 -6.74
CA LEU A 351 -44.26 -60.71 -6.72
C LEU A 351 -44.34 -61.42 -5.37
N ARG A 352 -44.25 -60.69 -4.26
CA ARG A 352 -44.37 -61.26 -2.91
C ARG A 352 -45.71 -61.97 -2.70
N ASN A 353 -46.82 -61.35 -3.10
CA ASN A 353 -48.14 -62.00 -3.04
C ASN A 353 -48.21 -63.26 -3.93
N SER A 354 -47.52 -63.27 -5.07
CA SER A 354 -47.44 -64.45 -5.93
C SER A 354 -46.54 -65.54 -5.35
N GLU A 355 -45.44 -65.17 -4.69
CA GLU A 355 -44.55 -66.07 -3.95
C GLU A 355 -45.29 -66.70 -2.78
N ASP A 356 -45.98 -65.92 -1.95
CA ASP A 356 -46.80 -66.41 -0.84
C ASP A 356 -47.87 -67.41 -1.35
N ARG A 357 -48.50 -67.11 -2.50
CA ARG A 357 -49.44 -68.04 -3.16
C ARG A 357 -48.77 -69.32 -3.65
N LEU A 358 -47.59 -69.22 -4.26
CA LEU A 358 -46.82 -70.37 -4.71
C LEU A 358 -46.34 -71.23 -3.54
N GLU A 359 -45.99 -70.63 -2.41
CA GLU A 359 -45.61 -71.35 -1.19
C GLU A 359 -46.81 -72.13 -0.64
N VAL A 360 -48.01 -71.53 -0.63
CA VAL A 360 -49.26 -72.23 -0.28
C VAL A 360 -49.55 -73.37 -1.25
N TYR A 361 -49.41 -73.16 -2.56
CA TYR A 361 -49.61 -74.22 -3.55
C TYR A 361 -48.56 -75.32 -3.46
N SER A 362 -47.30 -74.97 -3.18
CA SER A 362 -46.21 -75.92 -2.96
C SER A 362 -46.49 -76.79 -1.73
N TYR A 363 -46.93 -76.19 -0.63
CA TYR A 363 -47.35 -76.92 0.56
C TYR A 363 -48.53 -77.87 0.27
N GLN A 364 -49.55 -77.41 -0.47
CA GLN A 364 -50.68 -78.25 -0.88
C GLN A 364 -50.25 -79.40 -1.80
N LEU A 365 -49.35 -79.15 -2.75
CA LEU A 365 -48.77 -80.16 -3.64
C LEU A 365 -48.00 -81.21 -2.84
N ASN A 366 -47.16 -80.80 -1.89
CA ASN A 366 -46.42 -81.71 -1.03
C ASN A 366 -47.35 -82.57 -0.16
N LYS A 367 -48.43 -81.99 0.37
CA LYS A 367 -49.44 -82.75 1.11
C LYS A 367 -50.14 -83.78 0.21
N LEU A 368 -50.54 -83.38 -1.00
CA LEU A 368 -51.16 -84.28 -1.97
C LEU A 368 -50.19 -85.37 -2.45
N THR A 369 -48.90 -85.09 -2.62
CA THR A 369 -47.91 -86.10 -3.00
C THR A 369 -47.65 -87.08 -1.85
N GLU A 370 -47.60 -86.63 -0.60
CA GLU A 370 -47.56 -87.51 0.58
C GLU A 370 -48.80 -88.41 0.66
N GLU A 371 -50.00 -87.85 0.46
CA GLU A 371 -51.25 -88.61 0.41
C GLU A 371 -51.22 -89.66 -0.73
N ASN A 372 -50.76 -89.28 -1.92
CA ASN A 372 -50.66 -90.17 -3.09
C ASN A 372 -49.61 -91.28 -2.88
N MET A 373 -48.48 -90.97 -2.22
CA MET A 373 -47.50 -91.97 -1.80
C MET A 373 -48.10 -92.93 -0.77
N SER A 374 -48.86 -92.43 0.21
CA SER A 374 -49.54 -93.28 1.19
C SER A 374 -50.57 -94.22 0.54
N LEU A 375 -51.32 -93.73 -0.46
CA LEU A 375 -52.29 -94.50 -1.22
C LEU A 375 -51.60 -95.53 -2.12
N LYS A 376 -50.50 -95.18 -2.79
CA LYS A 376 -49.68 -96.14 -3.56
C LYS A 376 -49.16 -97.26 -2.67
N THR A 377 -48.70 -96.95 -1.46
CA THR A 377 -48.21 -97.96 -0.51
C THR A 377 -49.35 -98.88 -0.06
N LYS A 378 -50.55 -98.33 0.17
CA LYS A 378 -51.76 -99.13 0.48
C LYS A 378 -52.16 -100.03 -0.69
N ASN A 379 -52.15 -99.52 -1.92
CA ASN A 379 -52.47 -100.30 -3.13
C ASN A 379 -51.47 -101.45 -3.33
N TYR A 380 -50.17 -101.19 -3.14
CA TYR A 380 -49.14 -102.21 -3.24
C TYR A 380 -49.35 -103.34 -2.21
N ASN A 381 -49.72 -103.00 -0.98
CA ASN A 381 -50.04 -104.00 0.04
C ASN A 381 -51.31 -104.79 -0.32
N GLN A 382 -52.34 -104.13 -0.85
CA GLN A 382 -53.56 -104.80 -1.30
C GLN A 382 -53.32 -105.73 -2.50
N GLU A 383 -52.45 -105.35 -3.45
CA GLU A 383 -52.03 -106.25 -4.54
C GLU A 383 -51.32 -107.49 -4.00
N LYS A 384 -50.43 -107.32 -3.02
CA LYS A 384 -49.74 -108.44 -2.37
C LYS A 384 -50.70 -109.37 -1.64
N ASP A 385 -51.70 -108.83 -0.96
CA ASP A 385 -52.75 -109.62 -0.29
C ASP A 385 -53.63 -110.36 -1.30
N LEU A 386 -53.96 -109.72 -2.45
CA LEU A 386 -54.68 -110.36 -3.55
C LEU A 386 -53.88 -111.51 -4.19
N ASP A 387 -52.56 -111.35 -4.34
CA ASP A 387 -51.70 -112.42 -4.85
C ASP A 387 -51.60 -113.59 -3.88
N GLN A 388 -51.54 -113.32 -2.56
CA GLN A 388 -51.61 -114.38 -1.54
C GLN A 388 -52.94 -115.14 -1.60
N LEU A 389 -54.07 -114.43 -1.70
CA LEU A 389 -55.39 -115.05 -1.85
C LEU A 389 -55.53 -115.85 -3.15
N ARG A 390 -54.91 -115.41 -4.25
CA ARG A 390 -54.85 -116.17 -5.51
C ARG A 390 -54.05 -117.47 -5.37
N CYS A 391 -52.94 -117.45 -4.64
CA CYS A 391 -52.18 -118.65 -4.31
C CYS A 391 -52.98 -119.62 -3.45
N GLU A 392 -53.71 -119.13 -2.44
CA GLU A 392 -54.58 -119.96 -1.60
C GLU A 392 -55.73 -120.59 -2.39
N LEU A 393 -56.37 -119.82 -3.28
CA LEU A 393 -57.40 -120.33 -4.21
C LEU A 393 -56.87 -121.42 -5.15
N LYS A 394 -55.62 -121.29 -5.61
CA LYS A 394 -54.98 -122.30 -6.45
C LYS A 394 -54.76 -123.61 -5.70
N ILE A 395 -54.29 -123.54 -4.45
CA ILE A 395 -54.11 -124.71 -3.58
C ILE A 395 -55.47 -125.38 -3.28
N LEU A 396 -56.50 -124.60 -2.99
CA LEU A 396 -57.86 -125.11 -2.77
C LEU A 396 -58.43 -125.78 -4.03
N SER A 397 -58.28 -125.19 -5.21
CA SER A 397 -58.71 -125.78 -6.47
C SER A 397 -57.99 -127.10 -6.78
N GLU A 398 -56.68 -127.17 -6.54
CA GLU A 398 -55.90 -128.40 -6.71
C GLU A 398 -56.33 -129.50 -5.71
N SER A 399 -56.69 -129.13 -4.48
CA SER A 399 -57.23 -130.08 -3.49
C SER A 399 -58.63 -130.60 -3.85
N GLN A 400 -59.50 -129.72 -4.37
CA GLN A 400 -60.85 -130.06 -4.80
C GLN A 400 -60.81 -131.03 -6.00
N ASN A 401 -59.91 -130.81 -6.96
CA ASN A 401 -59.75 -131.70 -8.10
C ASN A 401 -59.25 -133.09 -7.71
N ARG A 402 -58.40 -133.20 -6.68
CA ARG A 402 -57.99 -134.51 -6.13
C ARG A 402 -59.17 -135.26 -5.51
N LEU A 403 -60.00 -134.57 -4.72
CA LEU A 403 -61.21 -135.13 -4.11
C LEU A 403 -62.25 -135.59 -5.15
N ILE A 404 -62.44 -134.82 -6.24
CA ILE A 404 -63.34 -135.19 -7.35
C ILE A 404 -62.86 -136.47 -8.04
N ASN A 405 -61.56 -136.63 -8.25
CA ASN A 405 -60.99 -137.85 -8.85
C ASN A 405 -61.15 -139.07 -7.94
N GLU A 406 -60.98 -138.92 -6.62
CA GLU A 406 -61.23 -140.00 -5.66
C GLU A 406 -62.72 -140.41 -5.62
N LEU A 407 -63.63 -139.43 -5.72
CA LEU A 407 -65.07 -139.68 -5.80
C LEU A 407 -65.45 -140.45 -7.08
N GLY A 408 -64.89 -140.07 -8.23
CA GLY A 408 -65.12 -140.77 -9.50
C GLY A 408 -64.66 -142.23 -9.47
N LEU A 409 -63.57 -142.54 -8.78
CA LEU A 409 -63.11 -143.92 -8.58
C LEU A 409 -64.08 -144.72 -7.69
N ARG A 410 -64.60 -144.13 -6.61
CA ARG A 410 -65.57 -144.79 -5.72
C ARG A 410 -66.94 -145.00 -6.36
N ASP A 411 -67.40 -144.08 -7.21
CA ASP A 411 -68.64 -144.25 -7.95
C ASP A 411 -68.54 -145.39 -8.97
N HIS A 412 -67.37 -145.58 -9.60
CA HIS A 412 -67.15 -146.70 -10.52
C HIS A 412 -67.15 -148.05 -9.78
N GLU A 413 -66.51 -148.13 -8.62
CA GLU A 413 -66.56 -149.33 -7.76
C GLU A 413 -67.99 -149.67 -7.31
N LEU A 414 -68.77 -148.66 -6.91
CA LEU A 414 -70.18 -148.85 -6.52
C LEU A 414 -71.06 -149.30 -7.68
N GLN A 415 -70.74 -148.91 -8.91
CA GLN A 415 -71.47 -149.33 -10.09
C GLN A 415 -71.20 -150.80 -10.42
N VAL A 416 -69.94 -151.24 -10.36
CA VAL A 416 -69.57 -152.67 -10.51
C VAL A 416 -70.27 -153.52 -9.45
N MET A 417 -70.27 -153.09 -8.19
CA MET A 417 -70.96 -153.81 -7.11
C MET A 417 -72.49 -153.90 -7.30
N ARG A 418 -73.12 -152.89 -7.92
CA ARG A 418 -74.55 -152.93 -8.26
C ARG A 418 -74.84 -153.92 -9.37
N GLU A 419 -74.02 -153.95 -10.42
CA GLU A 419 -74.17 -154.89 -11.54
C GLU A 419 -74.00 -156.34 -11.06
N GLU A 420 -73.04 -156.59 -10.17
CA GLU A 420 -72.87 -157.88 -9.51
C GLU A 420 -74.09 -158.24 -8.65
N PHE A 421 -74.61 -157.31 -7.85
CA PHE A 421 -75.79 -157.56 -7.01
C PHE A 421 -77.05 -157.86 -7.83
N GLU A 422 -77.25 -157.17 -8.95
CA GLU A 422 -78.39 -157.43 -9.83
C GLU A 422 -78.27 -158.79 -10.54
N SER A 423 -77.05 -159.21 -10.88
CA SER A 423 -76.79 -160.56 -11.40
C SER A 423 -77.11 -161.65 -10.37
N PHE A 424 -76.74 -161.44 -9.09
CA PHE A 424 -77.08 -162.37 -8.01
C PHE A 424 -78.58 -162.43 -7.75
N LYS A 425 -79.27 -161.30 -7.88
CA LYS A 425 -80.73 -161.21 -7.72
C LYS A 425 -81.48 -161.94 -8.83
N GLN A 426 -81.01 -161.86 -10.08
CA GLN A 426 -81.56 -162.65 -11.18
C GLN A 426 -81.39 -164.15 -10.97
N ILE A 427 -80.20 -164.60 -10.53
CA ILE A 427 -79.94 -166.01 -10.22
C ILE A 427 -80.84 -166.50 -9.06
N TYR A 428 -81.07 -165.65 -8.05
CA TYR A 428 -81.94 -165.98 -6.93
C TYR A 428 -83.41 -166.12 -7.34
N GLU A 429 -83.92 -165.23 -8.19
CA GLU A 429 -85.26 -165.33 -8.77
C GLU A 429 -85.42 -166.60 -9.63
N GLU A 430 -84.43 -166.95 -10.45
CA GLU A 430 -84.44 -168.19 -11.24
C GLU A 430 -84.47 -169.46 -10.37
N LEU A 431 -83.70 -169.47 -9.27
CA LEU A 431 -83.70 -170.58 -8.32
C LEU A 431 -85.01 -170.68 -7.55
N LYS A 432 -85.61 -169.54 -7.18
CA LYS A 432 -86.91 -169.47 -6.52
C LYS A 432 -88.03 -169.98 -7.42
N ASP A 433 -88.00 -169.62 -8.70
CA ASP A 433 -88.93 -170.12 -9.72
C ASP A 433 -88.74 -171.61 -10.00
N ARG A 434 -87.50 -172.11 -9.96
CA ARG A 434 -87.21 -173.55 -10.05
C ARG A 434 -87.79 -174.30 -8.87
N MET A 435 -87.61 -173.79 -7.65
CA MET A 435 -88.19 -174.40 -6.46
C MET A 435 -89.72 -174.36 -6.49
N ALA A 436 -90.33 -173.29 -7.00
CA ALA A 436 -91.78 -173.21 -7.17
C ALA A 436 -92.32 -174.25 -8.16
N ARG A 437 -91.64 -174.45 -9.31
CA ARG A 437 -91.99 -175.49 -10.29
C ARG A 437 -91.88 -176.90 -9.73
N ILE A 438 -90.78 -177.20 -9.04
CA ILE A 438 -90.57 -178.51 -8.41
C ILE A 438 -91.63 -178.77 -7.33
N LYS A 439 -92.03 -177.74 -6.57
CA LYS A 439 -93.07 -177.87 -5.54
C LYS A 439 -94.44 -178.17 -6.14
N ILE A 440 -94.78 -177.54 -7.26
CA ILE A 440 -96.03 -177.79 -7.99
C ILE A 440 -96.03 -179.21 -8.60
N GLU A 441 -94.91 -179.66 -9.17
CA GLU A 441 -94.78 -181.04 -9.68
C GLU A 441 -94.91 -182.08 -8.57
N HIS A 442 -94.29 -181.81 -7.42
CA HIS A 442 -94.35 -182.69 -6.25
C HIS A 442 -95.77 -182.76 -5.66
N ASP A 443 -96.51 -181.64 -5.64
CA ASP A 443 -97.89 -181.58 -5.18
C ASP A 443 -98.85 -182.29 -6.16
N ILE A 444 -98.59 -182.23 -7.48
CA ILE A 444 -99.34 -182.98 -8.50
C ILE A 444 -99.09 -184.49 -8.38
N GLU A 445 -97.85 -184.92 -8.10
CA GLU A 445 -97.56 -186.35 -7.85
C GLU A 445 -98.17 -186.83 -6.54
N ILE A 446 -98.12 -186.02 -5.48
CA ILE A 446 -98.76 -186.35 -4.20
C ILE A 446 -100.28 -186.45 -4.36
N ASP A 447 -100.91 -185.61 -5.17
CA ASP A 447 -102.36 -185.68 -5.43
C ASP A 447 -102.75 -186.83 -6.35
N LYS A 448 -101.86 -187.29 -7.24
CA LYS A 448 -102.04 -188.57 -7.95
C LYS A 448 -102.00 -189.75 -6.98
N TYR A 449 -101.00 -189.81 -6.10
CA TYR A 449 -100.88 -190.89 -5.12
C TYR A 449 -101.98 -190.85 -4.05
N LYS A 450 -102.52 -189.67 -3.72
CA LYS A 450 -103.66 -189.55 -2.80
C LYS A 450 -105.00 -189.93 -3.44
N LYS A 451 -105.16 -189.77 -4.76
CA LYS A 451 -106.40 -190.16 -5.46
C LYS A 451 -106.48 -191.65 -5.78
N GLU A 452 -105.36 -192.36 -5.90
CA GLU A 452 -105.40 -193.82 -6.07
C GLU A 452 -105.53 -194.60 -4.74
N ILE A 453 -105.31 -193.97 -3.58
CA ILE A 453 -105.31 -194.65 -2.27
C ILE A 453 -106.65 -194.59 -1.51
N ASN A 454 -107.63 -193.77 -1.93
CA ASN A 454 -108.83 -193.54 -1.11
C ASN A 454 -110.20 -193.88 -1.74
N GLU A 455 -110.25 -194.67 -2.80
CA GLU A 455 -111.46 -195.42 -3.16
C GLU A 455 -111.15 -196.92 -3.24
N ASN A 456 -111.64 -197.65 -2.23
CA ASN A 456 -111.81 -199.10 -2.10
C ASN A 456 -110.65 -199.99 -1.60
N THR A 457 -110.79 -200.33 -0.32
CA THR A 457 -110.81 -201.72 0.21
C THR A 457 -109.82 -202.70 -0.38
N GLY A 458 -108.79 -203.04 0.39
CA GLY A 458 -107.93 -204.15 -0.01
C GLY A 458 -106.77 -204.51 0.87
N LYS A 459 -106.93 -204.43 2.20
CA LYS A 459 -106.15 -205.15 3.23
C LYS A 459 -104.62 -205.01 3.24
N THR A 460 -104.14 -205.00 4.49
CA THR A 460 -102.83 -205.52 4.95
C THR A 460 -101.61 -204.71 4.50
N PHE A 461 -100.55 -204.57 5.28
CA PHE A 461 -100.16 -204.97 6.62
C PHE A 461 -98.76 -204.38 6.74
N VAL A 462 -98.52 -203.61 7.81
CA VAL A 462 -97.26 -203.60 8.58
C VAL A 462 -95.99 -203.12 7.84
N SER A 463 -95.13 -202.43 8.59
CA SER A 463 -93.86 -203.04 9.01
C SER A 463 -92.86 -202.00 9.51
N SER A 464 -92.65 -202.06 10.82
CA SER A 464 -91.35 -202.02 11.52
C SER A 464 -90.35 -200.88 11.32
N TYR A 465 -90.57 -199.85 10.48
CA TYR A 465 -89.48 -198.90 10.16
C TYR A 465 -89.48 -197.57 10.93
N LEU A 466 -90.52 -197.27 11.71
CA LEU A 466 -90.65 -195.96 12.39
C LEU A 466 -90.21 -195.94 13.86
N GLN A 467 -89.65 -197.06 14.34
CA GLN A 467 -89.10 -197.15 15.69
C GLN A 467 -87.64 -196.63 15.78
N ASP A 468 -86.86 -196.66 14.69
CA ASP A 468 -85.41 -196.38 14.76
C ASP A 468 -85.02 -194.94 14.39
N ARG A 469 -85.87 -194.18 13.69
CA ARG A 469 -85.50 -192.84 13.18
C ARG A 469 -85.76 -191.70 14.17
N LYS A 470 -86.63 -191.92 15.18
CA LYS A 470 -86.94 -190.91 16.21
C LYS A 470 -85.81 -190.77 17.25
N VAL A 471 -85.02 -191.82 17.46
CA VAL A 471 -83.85 -191.78 18.35
C VAL A 471 -82.66 -191.10 17.65
N TYR A 472 -82.51 -191.27 16.33
CA TYR A 472 -81.44 -190.63 15.58
C TYR A 472 -81.64 -189.11 15.41
N TRP A 473 -82.90 -188.66 15.25
CA TRP A 473 -83.22 -187.23 15.19
C TRP A 473 -82.94 -186.48 16.49
N ASN A 474 -83.17 -187.12 17.64
CA ASN A 474 -82.88 -186.51 18.94
C ASN A 474 -81.37 -186.47 19.26
N LYS A 475 -80.55 -187.29 18.59
CA LYS A 475 -79.09 -187.21 18.70
C LYS A 475 -78.52 -186.07 17.85
N LEU A 476 -79.01 -185.92 16.62
CA LEU A 476 -78.60 -184.82 15.74
C LEU A 476 -78.98 -183.44 16.30
N HIS A 477 -80.15 -183.30 16.95
CA HIS A 477 -80.54 -182.02 17.52
C HIS A 477 -79.71 -181.63 18.76
N LYS A 478 -79.07 -182.59 19.42
CA LYS A 478 -78.14 -182.32 20.52
C LYS A 478 -76.76 -181.89 19.98
N GLU A 479 -76.31 -182.49 18.88
CA GLU A 479 -75.08 -182.10 18.18
C GLU A 479 -75.21 -180.71 17.52
N GLU A 480 -76.39 -180.30 17.05
CA GLU A 480 -76.63 -178.95 16.51
C GLU A 480 -76.54 -177.86 17.61
N ILE A 481 -76.96 -178.16 18.84
CA ILE A 481 -76.90 -177.21 19.97
C ILE A 481 -75.45 -177.05 20.46
N ASP A 482 -74.68 -178.13 20.49
CA ASP A 482 -73.27 -178.06 20.88
C ASP A 482 -72.41 -177.39 19.78
N LEU A 483 -72.70 -177.61 18.49
CA LEU A 483 -72.05 -176.89 17.37
C LEU A 483 -72.43 -175.39 17.31
N LYS A 484 -73.63 -174.99 17.70
CA LYS A 484 -73.99 -173.55 17.84
C LYS A 484 -73.26 -172.88 19.01
N LYS A 485 -72.88 -173.64 20.05
CA LYS A 485 -72.11 -173.14 21.19
C LYS A 485 -70.63 -172.97 20.83
N ASP A 486 -70.04 -173.92 20.10
CA ASP A 486 -68.65 -173.82 19.63
C ASP A 486 -68.48 -172.84 18.45
N MET A 487 -69.50 -172.63 17.61
CA MET A 487 -69.50 -171.54 16.62
C MET A 487 -69.63 -170.15 17.26
N MET A 488 -70.28 -170.01 18.42
CA MET A 488 -70.28 -168.74 19.15
C MET A 488 -68.94 -168.42 19.83
N ASP A 489 -68.10 -169.43 20.13
CA ASP A 489 -66.72 -169.22 20.60
C ASP A 489 -65.71 -168.93 19.46
N MET A 490 -66.09 -169.14 18.19
CA MET A 490 -65.34 -168.68 17.00
C MET A 490 -65.77 -167.31 16.47
N ILE A 491 -66.88 -166.73 16.93
CA ILE A 491 -67.21 -165.31 16.75
C ILE A 491 -66.50 -164.50 17.86
N LYS A 492 -65.18 -164.70 17.94
CA LYS A 492 -64.26 -163.65 18.35
C LYS A 492 -63.79 -162.95 17.09
N PRO A 493 -64.22 -161.70 16.92
CA PRO A 493 -63.29 -160.59 16.88
C PRO A 493 -63.57 -159.73 18.12
N GLY A 494 -62.61 -159.48 19.00
CA GLY A 494 -61.32 -158.91 18.63
C GLY A 494 -61.57 -157.43 18.25
N PRO A 495 -61.02 -156.47 19.01
CA PRO A 495 -61.75 -155.29 19.45
C PRO A 495 -61.85 -154.19 18.37
N LEU A 496 -63.07 -153.94 17.89
CA LEU A 496 -63.51 -152.67 17.31
C LEU A 496 -64.86 -152.26 17.94
N TYR A 497 -64.90 -152.24 19.27
CA TYR A 497 -65.79 -151.42 20.09
C TYR A 497 -64.91 -150.26 20.61
N SER A 498 -65.23 -148.97 20.56
CA SER A 498 -66.54 -148.34 20.62
C SER A 498 -66.66 -147.14 19.66
N VAL A 499 -67.72 -147.14 18.87
CA VAL A 499 -68.41 -145.93 18.42
C VAL A 499 -69.17 -145.34 19.63
N ARG A 500 -69.08 -144.00 19.78
CA ARG A 500 -69.99 -143.12 20.54
C ARG A 500 -70.18 -143.41 22.04
N ALA A 501 -69.24 -142.90 22.82
CA ALA A 501 -69.51 -142.26 24.11
C ALA A 501 -68.48 -141.12 24.34
N ALA A 502 -68.97 -139.94 24.71
CA ALA A 502 -68.23 -138.75 25.18
C ALA A 502 -67.46 -137.89 24.15
N LEU A 503 -68.21 -137.25 23.24
CA LEU A 503 -67.87 -135.97 22.64
C LEU A 503 -68.62 -134.86 23.42
N GLU A 504 -68.48 -134.81 24.77
CA GLU A 504 -68.93 -133.67 25.60
C GLU A 504 -68.48 -133.82 27.07
N GLN A 505 -67.38 -133.15 27.46
CA GLN A 505 -67.14 -132.48 28.76
C GLN A 505 -65.91 -131.58 28.60
N VAL A 506 -66.07 -130.26 28.48
CA VAL A 506 -66.20 -129.27 29.57
C VAL A 506 -64.81 -128.94 30.17
N ARG A 507 -64.20 -127.80 29.81
CA ARG A 507 -64.38 -126.46 30.42
C ARG A 507 -63.60 -126.28 31.74
N LYS A 508 -62.88 -125.16 31.80
CA LYS A 508 -62.25 -124.48 32.96
C LYS A 508 -60.88 -125.06 33.33
N THR A 509 -59.82 -124.27 33.43
CA THR A 509 -59.63 -122.95 34.04
C THR A 509 -58.51 -122.19 33.30
N ASP A 510 -58.40 -120.87 33.22
CA ASP A 510 -59.15 -119.75 33.79
C ASP A 510 -58.82 -118.47 32.99
N MET A 511 -59.86 -117.68 32.70
CA MET A 511 -59.72 -116.23 32.62
C MET A 511 -59.35 -115.67 34.00
N LYS A 512 -58.70 -114.50 34.02
CA LYS A 512 -58.79 -113.37 34.98
C LYS A 512 -57.44 -112.62 34.95
N ASN A 513 -57.31 -111.31 34.88
CA ASN A 513 -58.15 -110.12 35.00
C ASN A 513 -57.39 -109.01 34.23
N GLU A 514 -57.95 -108.06 33.48
CA GLU A 514 -58.89 -106.99 33.85
C GLU A 514 -58.41 -106.04 34.97
N ASN A 515 -58.45 -104.73 34.66
CA ASN A 515 -58.47 -103.57 35.58
C ASN A 515 -57.12 -103.20 36.26
N GLN A 516 -56.72 -101.94 36.40
CA GLN A 516 -57.41 -100.64 36.34
C GLN A 516 -56.33 -99.53 36.50
N GLU A 517 -56.63 -98.31 36.02
CA GLU A 517 -56.38 -96.99 36.69
C GLU A 517 -54.97 -96.61 37.19
N LYS A 518 -54.50 -95.36 37.24
CA LYS A 518 -54.89 -94.00 36.85
C LYS A 518 -53.66 -93.14 37.19
N GLN A 519 -53.65 -91.90 36.68
CA GLN A 519 -53.04 -90.70 37.32
C GLN A 519 -51.49 -90.63 37.36
N GLU A 520 -50.80 -89.50 37.33
CA GLU A 520 -51.06 -88.07 37.10
C GLU A 520 -49.67 -87.39 37.14
N LYS A 521 -49.58 -86.15 36.63
CA LYS A 521 -48.63 -85.08 37.02
C LYS A 521 -47.20 -85.13 36.45
N GLN A 522 -46.90 -84.22 35.53
CA GLN A 522 -46.28 -82.89 35.78
C GLN A 522 -44.76 -82.96 36.01
N ASN A 523 -43.97 -82.44 35.06
CA ASN A 523 -43.16 -81.23 35.22
C ASN A 523 -42.10 -81.08 34.10
N LYS A 524 -42.12 -79.93 33.42
CA LYS A 524 -40.95 -79.22 32.85
C LYS A 524 -39.87 -79.03 33.96
N PRO A 525 -38.57 -78.70 33.72
CA PRO A 525 -38.10 -77.74 32.70
C PRO A 525 -36.62 -77.86 32.21
N GLN A 526 -36.18 -76.81 31.48
CA GLN A 526 -34.81 -76.30 31.23
C GLN A 526 -34.00 -76.93 30.07
N ILE A 527 -33.76 -76.20 28.96
CA ILE A 527 -32.74 -75.15 28.70
C ILE A 527 -31.31 -75.71 28.78
N VAL A 528 -30.55 -75.68 27.67
CA VAL A 528 -29.23 -75.01 27.48
C VAL A 528 -28.55 -75.46 26.16
N ALA A 529 -28.28 -74.46 25.32
CA ALA A 529 -27.14 -74.19 24.42
C ALA A 529 -26.62 -75.17 23.35
N LYS A 530 -26.51 -74.65 22.12
CA LYS A 530 -25.27 -74.54 21.31
C LYS A 530 -25.37 -73.25 20.47
N THR A 531 -24.55 -72.21 20.66
CA THR A 531 -23.17 -71.93 20.20
C THR A 531 -23.10 -71.05 18.93
N GLN A 532 -22.69 -69.78 19.15
CA GLN A 532 -21.80 -68.88 18.37
C GLN A 532 -22.14 -68.39 16.93
N PHE A 533 -22.09 -67.06 16.75
CA PHE A 533 -21.17 -66.24 15.90
C PHE A 533 -21.83 -64.84 15.70
N ALA A 534 -21.33 -63.76 16.33
CA ALA A 534 -20.31 -62.80 15.86
C ALA A 534 -20.82 -61.74 14.85
N LYS A 535 -20.74 -60.45 15.27
CA LYS A 535 -20.36 -59.20 14.53
C LYS A 535 -21.12 -58.00 15.14
N GLN A 536 -20.44 -57.15 15.91
CA GLN A 536 -19.73 -55.92 15.48
C GLN A 536 -20.71 -54.78 15.14
N ASP A 537 -21.03 -53.99 16.17
CA ASP A 537 -21.54 -52.63 16.02
C ASP A 537 -20.35 -51.69 15.75
N TYR A 538 -20.40 -51.00 14.62
CA TYR A 538 -19.61 -49.80 14.34
C TYR A 538 -20.56 -48.60 14.38
N SER A 539 -20.04 -47.54 15.00
CA SER A 539 -20.31 -46.11 14.82
C SER A 539 -21.33 -45.69 13.75
N ASP A 540 -22.20 -44.73 14.10
CA ASP A 540 -22.01 -43.37 13.59
C ASP A 540 -22.78 -42.35 14.44
N SER A 541 -22.01 -41.50 15.09
CA SER A 541 -22.40 -40.22 15.65
C SER A 541 -21.91 -39.14 14.68
N GLU A 542 -22.82 -38.55 13.90
CA GLU A 542 -22.60 -37.26 13.25
C GLU A 542 -23.51 -36.23 13.93
N SER A 543 -22.88 -35.38 14.72
CA SER A 543 -23.38 -34.11 15.21
C SER A 543 -22.79 -32.98 14.35
N ILE A 544 -23.70 -32.16 13.82
CA ILE A 544 -23.68 -30.69 13.62
C ILE A 544 -22.33 -30.03 13.30
#